data_AF-A0A4Q2ULF4-F1
#
_entry.id   AF-A0A4Q2ULF4-F1
#
_cell.length_a   1.000
_cell.length_b   1.000
_cell.length_c   1.000
_cell.angle_alpha   90.00
_cell.angle_beta   90.00
_cell.angle_gamma   90.00
#
_symmetry.space_group_name_H-M   'P 1'
#
loop_
_entity.id
_entity.type
_entity.pdbx_description
1 polymer ?
#
loop_
_entity_poly.entity_id
_entity_poly.type
_entity_poly.pdbx_seq_one_letter_code
_entity_poly.pdbx_strand_id
1 'polypeptide(L)'
;MKRYVAFAFILLAGCSPKAGPTLTLQPNRLLYASSDINRVSLVDSIRRIRSGGLLLGRNVKFTLRDGTQKKILQHEIWGYSDGKGNVWRHFRKSLYQVVRVSDVVEYVSTRSRFVGQGVTVHEPVWLYSQTLDSRIVGSRKRALKINGEPLSD
;
A
#
# COMPACT_ATOMS: atom_id res chain seq x y z
N MET A 1 -45.66 41.11 24.57
CA MET A 1 -45.00 41.76 23.40
C MET A 1 -43.68 41.05 23.11
N LYS A 2 -43.37 40.93 21.82
CA LYS A 2 -42.26 40.32 21.06
C LYS A 2 -41.01 39.77 21.78
N ARG A 3 -40.64 38.55 21.34
CA ARG A 3 -39.37 37.80 21.52
C ARG A 3 -38.19 38.53 20.89
N TYR A 4 -36.98 38.42 21.47
CA TYR A 4 -35.73 38.30 20.71
C TYR A 4 -34.74 37.38 21.45
N VAL A 5 -34.47 36.25 20.82
CA VAL A 5 -33.39 35.30 21.15
C VAL A 5 -32.19 35.74 20.31
N ALA A 6 -31.00 35.86 20.90
CA ALA A 6 -29.76 36.04 20.14
C ALA A 6 -28.82 34.87 20.45
N PHE A 7 -28.76 33.95 19.48
CA PHE A 7 -27.81 32.85 19.42
C PHE A 7 -26.42 33.40 19.04
N ALA A 8 -25.42 33.17 19.88
CA ALA A 8 -24.03 33.36 19.51
C ALA A 8 -23.52 32.11 18.77
N PHE A 9 -23.32 32.24 17.46
CA PHE A 9 -22.69 31.21 16.61
C PHE A 9 -21.20 31.11 16.93
N ILE A 10 -20.79 30.00 17.56
CA ILE A 10 -19.39 29.62 17.66
C ILE A 10 -19.00 28.96 16.32
N LEU A 11 -18.35 29.73 15.44
CA LEU A 11 -17.68 29.19 14.26
C LEU A 11 -16.36 28.55 14.70
N LEU A 12 -16.43 27.29 15.13
CA LEU A 12 -15.26 26.41 15.20
C LEU A 12 -14.86 26.08 13.76
N ALA A 13 -13.90 26.84 13.22
CA ALA A 13 -13.15 26.46 12.04
C ALA A 13 -12.32 25.21 12.38
N GLY A 14 -12.94 24.04 12.31
CA GLY A 14 -12.25 22.78 12.34
C GLY A 14 -11.38 22.68 11.09
N CYS A 15 -10.09 22.94 11.24
CA CYS A 15 -9.08 22.42 10.32
C CYS A 15 -9.17 20.90 10.37
N SER A 16 -10.04 20.31 9.55
CA SER A 16 -10.10 18.88 9.37
C SER A 16 -8.83 18.48 8.62
N PRO A 17 -7.87 17.76 9.21
CA PRO A 17 -6.86 17.11 8.41
C PRO A 17 -7.64 16.17 7.47
N LYS A 18 -7.55 16.39 6.15
CA LYS A 18 -7.99 15.42 5.14
C LYS A 18 -7.11 14.19 5.31
N ALA A 19 -7.42 13.36 6.31
CA ALA A 19 -6.98 11.99 6.36
C ALA A 19 -7.66 11.29 5.17
N GLY A 20 -6.92 11.13 4.08
CA GLY A 20 -7.38 10.30 2.96
C GLY A 20 -7.74 8.91 3.47
N PRO A 21 -8.69 8.21 2.82
CA PRO A 21 -9.15 6.91 3.28
C PRO A 21 -7.96 5.95 3.38
N THR A 22 -7.78 5.36 4.56
CA THR A 22 -6.85 4.24 4.75
C THR A 22 -7.41 3.05 3.96
N LEU A 23 -6.62 2.52 3.01
CA LEU A 23 -7.03 1.38 2.20
C LEU A 23 -6.97 0.11 3.04
N THR A 24 -8.12 -0.35 3.54
CA THR A 24 -8.25 -1.68 4.14
C THR A 24 -9.02 -2.58 3.18
N LEU A 25 -8.31 -3.51 2.55
CA LEU A 25 -8.90 -4.48 1.62
C LEU A 25 -9.36 -5.74 2.34
N GLN A 26 -10.17 -6.53 1.63
CA GLN A 26 -10.37 -7.93 2.01
C GLN A 26 -9.00 -8.62 2.16
N PRO A 27 -8.80 -9.35 3.27
CA PRO A 27 -7.49 -9.93 3.58
C PRO A 27 -7.13 -11.07 2.64
N ASN A 28 -5.82 -11.32 2.52
CA ASN A 28 -5.23 -12.46 1.79
C ASN A 28 -5.67 -12.58 0.32
N ARG A 29 -5.54 -11.54 -0.49
CA ARG A 29 -5.87 -11.60 -1.93
C ARG A 29 -4.66 -11.35 -2.80
N LEU A 30 -4.57 -12.04 -3.93
CA LEU A 30 -3.66 -11.67 -5.01
C LEU A 30 -4.30 -10.55 -5.83
N LEU A 31 -3.49 -9.59 -6.28
CA LEU A 31 -3.92 -8.47 -7.09
C LEU A 31 -3.14 -8.55 -8.41
N TYR A 32 -3.84 -8.77 -9.52
CA TYR A 32 -3.23 -8.91 -10.84
C TYR A 32 -3.03 -7.54 -11.51
N ALA A 33 -3.91 -6.58 -11.20
CA ALA A 33 -3.78 -5.18 -11.56
C ALA A 33 -4.05 -4.26 -10.37
N SER A 34 -3.60 -3.00 -10.44
CA SER A 34 -3.92 -1.96 -9.45
C SER A 34 -5.44 -1.75 -9.28
N SER A 35 -6.21 -1.92 -10.35
CA SER A 35 -7.67 -1.81 -10.34
C SER A 35 -8.37 -2.88 -9.48
N ASP A 36 -7.70 -4.00 -9.19
CA ASP A 36 -8.26 -5.08 -8.37
C ASP A 36 -8.39 -4.70 -6.88
N ILE A 37 -7.71 -3.63 -6.45
CA ILE A 37 -7.87 -3.04 -5.11
C ILE A 37 -9.34 -2.71 -4.86
N ASN A 38 -10.02 -2.06 -5.80
CA ASN A 38 -11.41 -1.63 -5.60
C ASN A 38 -12.45 -2.73 -5.92
N ARG A 39 -12.00 -3.89 -6.39
CA ARG A 39 -12.90 -4.99 -6.76
C ARG A 39 -13.18 -5.87 -5.57
N VAL A 40 -14.45 -6.22 -5.37
CA VAL A 40 -14.85 -7.30 -4.47
C VAL A 40 -14.55 -8.62 -5.19
N SER A 41 -13.56 -9.38 -4.71
CA SER A 41 -13.31 -10.73 -5.25
C SER A 41 -14.09 -11.72 -4.39
N LEU A 42 -14.88 -12.55 -5.06
CA LEU A 42 -15.55 -13.70 -4.44
C LEU A 42 -14.68 -14.96 -4.44
N VAL A 43 -13.48 -14.91 -5.06
CA VAL A 43 -12.88 -16.11 -5.66
C VAL A 43 -11.69 -16.67 -4.90
N ASP A 44 -11.03 -15.92 -4.01
CA ASP A 44 -9.78 -16.40 -3.42
C ASP A 44 -9.97 -16.95 -2.01
N SER A 45 -10.05 -18.28 -1.91
CA SER A 45 -9.98 -19.05 -0.66
C SER A 45 -8.56 -19.09 -0.07
N ILE A 46 -7.80 -18.00 -0.18
CA ILE A 46 -6.44 -17.92 0.32
C ILE A 46 -6.47 -17.66 1.83
N ARG A 47 -5.83 -18.58 2.58
CA ARG A 47 -5.67 -18.49 4.03
C ARG A 47 -4.49 -17.61 4.44
N ARG A 48 -3.41 -17.63 3.67
CA ARG A 48 -2.16 -16.93 4.00
C ARG A 48 -1.33 -16.69 2.74
N ILE A 49 -0.73 -15.51 2.66
CA ILE A 49 0.28 -15.15 1.67
C ILE A 49 1.62 -14.99 2.38
N ARG A 50 2.69 -15.53 1.77
CA ARG A 50 4.08 -15.37 2.20
C ARG A 50 4.89 -14.87 1.00
N SER A 51 5.33 -13.61 1.06
CA SER A 51 6.32 -13.09 0.13
C SER A 51 7.62 -13.91 0.27
N GLY A 52 8.14 -14.43 -0.85
CA GLY A 52 9.46 -15.06 -0.86
C GLY A 52 10.51 -14.09 -0.31
N GLY A 53 11.39 -14.57 0.56
CA GLY A 53 12.45 -13.75 1.15
C GLY A 53 13.42 -13.20 0.09
N LEU A 54 14.21 -12.20 0.49
CA LEU A 54 15.14 -11.38 -0.31
C LEU A 54 16.10 -12.19 -1.22
N LEU A 55 16.31 -13.48 -0.93
CA LEU A 55 17.28 -14.34 -1.62
C LEU A 55 16.67 -15.37 -2.59
N LEU A 56 15.34 -15.51 -2.67
CA LEU A 56 14.65 -16.49 -3.54
C LEU A 56 13.53 -15.84 -4.38
N GLY A 57 13.68 -14.53 -4.62
CA GLY A 57 12.68 -13.58 -5.14
C GLY A 57 12.28 -13.78 -6.60
N ARG A 58 11.48 -14.81 -6.86
CA ARG A 58 10.66 -14.87 -8.07
C ARG A 58 9.21 -15.26 -7.81
N ASN A 59 8.91 -15.86 -6.67
CA ASN A 59 7.58 -16.43 -6.40
C ASN A 59 6.96 -15.86 -5.12
N VAL A 60 5.67 -15.56 -5.19
CA VAL A 60 4.81 -15.42 -4.01
C VAL A 60 4.23 -16.78 -3.68
N LYS A 61 4.44 -17.24 -2.44
CA LYS A 61 3.86 -18.49 -1.95
C LYS A 61 2.55 -18.16 -1.25
N PHE A 62 1.50 -18.92 -1.51
CA PHE A 62 0.25 -18.76 -0.81
C PHE A 62 -0.37 -20.11 -0.46
N THR A 63 -1.14 -20.13 0.62
CA THR A 63 -1.80 -21.33 1.14
C THR A 63 -3.29 -21.12 1.06
N LEU A 64 -3.98 -22.06 0.44
CA LEU A 64 -5.44 -22.10 0.36
C LEU A 64 -6.06 -22.58 1.68
N ARG A 65 -7.37 -22.41 1.85
CA ARG A 65 -8.10 -22.83 3.07
C ARG A 65 -8.04 -24.33 3.32
N ASP A 66 -8.00 -25.14 2.27
CA ASP A 66 -7.82 -26.59 2.30
C ASP A 66 -6.39 -27.02 2.71
N GLY A 67 -5.47 -26.06 2.89
CA GLY A 67 -4.07 -26.32 3.23
C GLY A 67 -3.15 -26.47 2.02
N THR A 68 -3.68 -26.52 0.81
CA THR A 68 -2.90 -26.62 -0.43
C THR A 68 -1.98 -25.41 -0.58
N GLN A 69 -0.69 -25.66 -0.86
CA GLN A 69 0.28 -24.61 -1.12
C GLN A 69 0.47 -24.40 -2.62
N LYS A 70 0.36 -23.15 -3.06
CA LYS A 70 0.61 -22.72 -4.44
C LYS A 70 1.69 -21.65 -4.49
N LYS A 71 2.24 -21.47 -5.68
CA LYS A 71 3.23 -20.44 -6.00
C LYS A 71 2.78 -19.72 -7.25
N ILE A 72 3.01 -18.41 -7.30
CA ILE A 72 2.80 -17.58 -8.48
C ILE A 72 4.03 -16.70 -8.70
N LEU A 73 4.37 -16.40 -9.94
CA LEU A 73 5.52 -15.55 -10.22
C LEU A 73 5.20 -14.11 -9.79
N GLN A 74 6.19 -13.42 -9.20
CA GLN A 74 6.02 -12.06 -8.69
C GLN A 74 5.69 -11.05 -9.79
N HIS A 75 6.12 -11.29 -11.04
CA HIS A 75 5.80 -10.41 -12.17
C HIS A 75 4.41 -10.66 -12.77
N GLU A 76 3.77 -11.78 -12.44
CA GLU A 76 2.39 -12.07 -12.88
C GLU A 76 1.34 -11.34 -12.03
N ILE A 77 1.76 -10.74 -10.92
CA ILE A 77 0.88 -10.00 -10.03
C ILE A 77 1.37 -8.56 -9.86
N TRP A 78 0.42 -7.64 -9.72
CA TRP A 78 0.70 -6.28 -9.30
C TRP A 78 1.06 -6.22 -7.81
N GLY A 79 0.42 -7.05 -6.98
CA GLY A 79 0.60 -7.04 -5.54
C GLY A 79 -0.27 -8.05 -4.81
N TYR A 80 -0.45 -7.85 -3.51
CA TYR A 80 -1.37 -8.66 -2.70
C TYR A 80 -1.89 -7.88 -1.48
N SER A 81 -3.00 -8.34 -0.89
CA SER A 81 -3.41 -7.94 0.46
C SER A 81 -3.02 -9.02 1.48
N ASP A 82 -2.49 -8.63 2.63
CA ASP A 82 -2.12 -9.58 3.69
C ASP A 82 -3.32 -9.96 4.57
N GLY A 83 -3.09 -10.79 5.59
CA GLY A 83 -4.14 -11.22 6.53
C GLY A 83 -4.77 -10.10 7.36
N LYS A 84 -4.15 -8.91 7.41
CA LYS A 84 -4.65 -7.71 8.07
C LYS A 84 -5.33 -6.75 7.08
N GLY A 85 -5.41 -7.11 5.80
CA GLY A 85 -5.96 -6.25 4.76
C GLY A 85 -5.00 -5.16 4.27
N ASN A 86 -3.73 -5.17 4.71
CA ASN A 86 -2.74 -4.22 4.19
C ASN A 86 -2.42 -4.57 2.75
N VAL A 87 -2.32 -3.56 1.90
CA VAL A 87 -1.99 -3.72 0.49
C VAL A 87 -0.50 -3.61 0.28
N TRP A 88 0.09 -4.57 -0.42
CA TRP A 88 1.51 -4.62 -0.75
C TRP A 88 1.66 -4.62 -2.28
N ARG A 89 2.28 -3.56 -2.80
CA ARG A 89 2.61 -3.43 -4.23
C ARG A 89 3.97 -4.08 -4.49
N HIS A 90 4.03 -4.92 -5.52
CA HIS A 90 5.29 -5.36 -6.07
C HIS A 90 5.83 -4.31 -7.06
N PHE A 91 7.07 -3.88 -6.87
CA PHE A 91 7.73 -2.95 -7.78
C PHE A 91 9.22 -3.28 -7.85
N ARG A 92 9.71 -3.50 -9.08
CA ARG A 92 11.07 -3.97 -9.36
C ARG A 92 11.38 -5.28 -8.61
N LYS A 93 12.20 -5.22 -7.55
CA LYS A 93 12.66 -6.38 -6.76
C LYS A 93 12.20 -6.31 -5.30
N SER A 94 11.17 -5.52 -5.01
CA SER A 94 10.80 -5.21 -3.64
C SER A 94 9.28 -5.06 -3.48
N LEU A 95 8.84 -5.19 -2.24
CA LEU A 95 7.46 -5.01 -1.83
C LEU A 95 7.33 -3.71 -1.02
N TYR A 96 6.27 -2.98 -1.32
CA TYR A 96 5.98 -1.68 -0.74
C TYR A 96 4.56 -1.70 -0.20
N GLN A 97 4.39 -1.46 1.10
CA GLN A 97 3.05 -1.35 1.66
C GLN A 97 2.44 -0.04 1.21
N VAL A 98 1.25 -0.09 0.60
CA VAL A 98 0.46 1.09 0.27
C VAL A 98 -0.20 1.59 1.55
N VAL A 99 0.12 2.82 1.94
CA VAL A 99 -0.40 3.43 3.16
C VAL A 99 -1.60 4.32 2.85
N ARG A 100 -1.52 5.09 1.77
CA ARG A 100 -2.54 6.08 1.39
C ARG A 100 -2.58 6.27 -0.13
N VAL A 101 -3.79 6.41 -0.68
CA VAL A 101 -4.02 6.82 -2.07
C VAL A 101 -4.79 8.13 -2.07
N SER A 102 -4.19 9.17 -2.63
CA SER A 102 -4.73 10.53 -2.67
C SER A 102 -4.26 11.26 -3.94
N ASP A 103 -3.78 12.50 -3.84
CA ASP A 103 -3.12 13.19 -4.94
C ASP A 103 -1.76 12.55 -5.31
N VAL A 104 -1.16 11.87 -4.34
CA VAL A 104 -0.10 10.88 -4.55
C VAL A 104 -0.46 9.57 -3.86
N VAL A 105 0.17 8.49 -4.30
CA VAL A 105 0.20 7.23 -3.57
C VAL A 105 1.42 7.23 -2.64
N GLU A 106 1.19 6.88 -1.39
CA GLU A 106 2.21 6.81 -0.34
C GLU A 106 2.49 5.37 0.03
N TYR A 107 3.78 5.07 0.18
CA TYR A 107 4.25 3.75 0.51
C TYR A 107 5.20 3.79 1.70
N VAL A 108 5.26 2.67 2.41
CA VAL A 108 6.32 2.39 3.37
C VAL A 108 7.04 1.10 2.99
N SER A 109 8.36 1.11 3.16
CA SER A 109 9.21 -0.07 3.09
C SER A 109 10.17 -0.08 4.28
N THR A 110 10.59 -1.24 4.74
CA THR A 110 11.52 -1.36 5.85
C THR A 110 12.94 -1.54 5.30
N ARG A 111 13.84 -0.61 5.64
CA ARG A 111 15.26 -0.73 5.33
C ARG A 111 16.00 -1.24 6.55
N SER A 112 16.76 -2.32 6.35
CA SER A 112 17.69 -2.81 7.36
C SER A 112 19.02 -2.08 7.22
N ARG A 113 19.54 -1.52 8.31
CA ARG A 113 20.87 -0.92 8.38
C ARG A 113 21.69 -1.58 9.48
N PHE A 114 22.91 -1.98 9.16
CA PHE A 114 23.86 -2.45 10.16
C PHE A 114 24.47 -1.23 10.86
N VAL A 115 24.41 -1.20 12.20
CA VAL A 115 24.91 -0.07 13.01
C VAL A 115 26.11 -0.44 13.88
N GLY A 116 26.80 -1.54 13.54
CA GLY A 116 27.95 -2.07 14.29
C GLY A 116 27.56 -3.16 15.28
N GLN A 117 28.55 -3.90 15.81
CA GLN A 117 28.42 -4.92 16.86
C GLN A 117 27.30 -5.98 16.64
N GLY A 118 27.00 -6.33 15.39
CA GLY A 118 25.95 -7.32 15.09
C GLY A 118 24.53 -6.75 15.13
N VAL A 119 24.35 -5.46 15.41
CA VAL A 119 23.03 -4.83 15.52
C VAL A 119 22.52 -4.41 14.14
N THR A 120 21.32 -4.90 13.79
CA THR A 120 20.57 -4.47 12.62
C THR A 120 19.39 -3.64 13.06
N VAL A 121 19.31 -2.39 12.60
CA VAL A 121 18.17 -1.50 12.82
C VAL A 121 17.25 -1.57 11.61
N HIS A 122 15.95 -1.62 11.86
CA HIS A 122 14.92 -1.62 10.84
C HIS A 122 14.19 -0.27 10.85
N GLU A 123 14.42 0.54 9.81
CA GLU A 123 13.85 1.88 9.72
C GLU A 123 12.78 1.93 8.61
N PRO A 124 11.61 2.55 8.87
CA PRO A 124 10.62 2.79 7.83
C PRO A 124 11.12 3.86 6.87
N VAL A 125 11.03 3.59 5.57
CA VAL A 125 11.33 4.52 4.49
C VAL A 125 10.05 4.85 3.75
N TRP A 126 9.69 6.13 3.76
CA TRP A 126 8.54 6.67 3.05
C TRP A 126 8.86 6.92 1.59
N LEU A 127 7.97 6.48 0.71
CA LEU A 127 8.11 6.57 -0.74
C LEU A 127 6.78 7.00 -1.36
N TYR A 128 6.83 7.47 -2.61
CA TYR A 128 5.71 8.12 -3.27
C TYR A 128 5.61 7.72 -4.74
N SER A 129 4.40 7.70 -5.29
CA SER A 129 4.18 7.65 -6.73
C SER A 129 2.95 8.50 -7.07
N GLN A 130 2.77 8.87 -8.33
CA GLN A 130 1.61 9.67 -8.73
C GLN A 130 0.33 8.83 -8.71
N THR A 131 0.38 7.68 -9.37
CA THR A 131 -0.67 6.66 -9.43
C THR A 131 -0.15 5.33 -8.92
N LEU A 132 -1.04 4.36 -8.71
CA LEU A 132 -0.70 2.99 -8.30
C LEU A 132 0.17 2.24 -9.32
N ASP A 133 0.27 2.73 -10.56
CA ASP A 133 1.04 2.08 -11.64
C ASP A 133 2.28 2.88 -12.04
N SER A 134 2.37 4.15 -11.65
CA SER A 134 3.55 4.98 -11.88
C SER A 134 4.78 4.57 -11.06
N ARG A 135 5.96 5.08 -11.45
CA ARG A 135 7.25 4.84 -10.79
C ARG A 135 7.24 5.31 -9.33
N ILE A 136 7.80 4.49 -8.44
CA ILE A 136 8.02 4.85 -7.03
C ILE A 136 9.29 5.70 -6.89
N VAL A 137 9.19 6.81 -6.16
CA VAL A 137 10.26 7.78 -5.93
C VAL A 137 10.37 8.18 -4.45
N GLY A 138 11.55 8.65 -4.04
CA GLY A 138 11.82 9.03 -2.65
C GLY A 138 11.25 10.37 -2.18
N SER A 139 10.53 11.11 -3.03
CA SER A 139 9.93 12.38 -2.59
C SER A 139 8.59 12.68 -3.24
N ARG A 140 7.67 13.20 -2.43
CA ARG A 140 6.32 13.62 -2.84
C ARG A 140 6.35 14.66 -3.97
N LYS A 141 7.24 15.65 -3.86
CA LYS A 141 7.42 16.69 -4.89
C LYS A 141 7.83 16.11 -6.24
N ARG A 142 8.62 15.03 -6.26
CA ARG A 142 8.97 14.33 -7.51
C ARG A 142 7.80 13.53 -8.05
N ALA A 143 7.06 12.82 -7.19
CA ALA A 143 5.88 12.05 -7.61
C ALA A 143 4.86 12.92 -8.35
N LEU A 144 4.61 14.15 -7.87
CA LEU A 144 3.70 15.10 -8.52
C LEU A 144 4.19 15.68 -9.86
N LYS A 145 5.50 15.60 -10.14
CA LYS A 145 6.10 16.18 -11.35
C LYS A 145 6.25 15.17 -12.50
N ILE A 146 6.32 13.88 -12.21
CA ILE A 146 6.65 12.82 -13.19
C ILE A 146 5.39 12.42 -13.99
N ASN A 147 4.57 13.39 -14.42
CA ASN A 147 3.34 13.15 -15.19
C ASN A 147 3.61 12.20 -16.37
N GLY A 148 3.17 10.94 -16.24
CA GLY A 148 3.00 10.03 -17.36
C GLY A 148 4.25 9.52 -18.07
N GLU A 149 5.48 9.71 -17.57
CA GLU A 149 6.62 9.01 -18.18
C GLU A 149 6.49 7.50 -17.95
N PRO A 150 6.37 6.69 -19.03
CA PRO A 150 6.25 5.25 -18.90
C PRO A 150 7.48 4.67 -18.19
N LEU A 151 7.30 3.51 -17.56
CA LEU A 151 8.40 2.76 -16.98
C LEU A 151 9.43 2.49 -18.08
N SER A 152 10.55 3.20 -18.04
CA SER A 152 11.76 2.79 -18.75
C SER A 152 12.27 1.53 -18.04
N ASP A 153 12.29 0.43 -18.80
CA ASP A 153 12.82 -0.88 -18.43
C ASP A 153 14.30 -0.81 -18.00
#